data_AF-J1I6Y5-F1
#
_entry.id   AF-J1I6Y5-F1
#
_cell.length_a   1.000
_cell.length_b   1.000
_cell.length_c   1.000
_cell.angle_alpha   90.00
_cell.angle_beta   90.00
_cell.angle_gamma   90.00
#
_symmetry.space_group_name_H-M   'P 1'
#
loop_
_entity.id
_entity.type
_entity.pdbx_description
1 polymer ?
#
loop_
_entity_poly.entity_id
_entity_poly.type
_entity_poly.pdbx_seq_one_letter_code
_entity_poly.pdbx_strand_id
1 'polypeptide(L)'
;MANLNLNRVSAFMTDADFANAEQLLNDCQTLFPFLTELDEEEIRKLNHISVDNHRFVAETISVVNYLDLSMPAHINMTEISNDLRLFDQLQQFIVRMEQFLKALKNTAALSGSEAYVNSLFVYKIITAYAEASVPGAKTAYDRLSERFKKQGSPNKEETVENPESSSTNDDDTVDNDNPIISR
;
A
#
# COMPACT_ATOMS: atom_id res chain seq x y z
N MET A 1 -24.83 -3.16 -11.90
CA MET A 1 -24.93 -1.71 -12.13
C MET A 1 -24.58 -1.02 -10.83
N ALA A 2 -23.50 -0.24 -10.78
CA ALA A 2 -23.17 0.55 -9.60
C ALA A 2 -24.13 1.74 -9.54
N ASN A 3 -24.83 1.92 -8.42
CA ASN A 3 -25.62 3.12 -8.19
C ASN A 3 -24.67 4.32 -8.08
N LEU A 4 -24.54 5.08 -9.17
CA LEU A 4 -23.67 6.26 -9.27
C LEU A 4 -24.06 7.42 -8.31
N ASN A 5 -25.15 7.30 -7.55
CA ASN A 5 -25.79 8.43 -6.86
C ASN A 5 -25.96 8.25 -5.35
N LEU A 6 -25.33 7.26 -4.72
CA LEU A 6 -25.45 7.06 -3.27
C LEU A 6 -24.08 7.09 -2.62
N ASN A 7 -23.85 8.11 -1.78
CA ASN A 7 -22.76 8.14 -0.82
C ASN A 7 -22.97 6.98 0.17
N ARG A 8 -22.14 5.94 0.09
CA ARG A 8 -22.30 4.71 0.89
C ARG A 8 -21.77 4.90 2.30
N VAL A 9 -20.79 5.76 2.50
CA VAL A 9 -20.29 6.13 3.83
C VAL A 9 -20.66 7.58 4.12
N SER A 10 -21.71 7.76 4.92
CA SER A 10 -22.17 9.08 5.39
C SER A 10 -21.87 9.25 6.87
N ALA A 11 -20.59 9.21 7.23
CA ALA A 11 -20.12 9.37 8.60
C ALA A 11 -18.84 10.20 8.63
N PHE A 12 -18.63 10.91 9.73
CA PHE A 12 -17.36 11.53 10.08
C PHE A 12 -17.05 11.20 11.54
N MET A 13 -15.77 11.17 11.88
CA MET A 13 -15.31 11.03 13.26
C MET A 13 -15.19 12.41 13.87
N THR A 14 -15.71 12.62 15.07
CA THR A 14 -15.48 13.88 15.79
C THR A 14 -14.04 13.94 16.29
N ASP A 15 -13.51 15.15 16.51
CA ASP A 15 -12.16 15.32 17.08
C ASP A 15 -12.03 14.64 18.46
N ALA A 16 -13.11 14.66 19.25
CA ALA A 16 -13.17 14.00 20.55
C ALA A 16 -13.10 12.47 20.41
N ASP A 17 -13.86 11.88 19.48
CA ASP A 17 -13.81 10.43 19.24
C ASP A 17 -12.43 10.01 18.72
N PHE A 18 -11.83 10.81 17.83
CA PHE A 18 -10.49 10.55 17.31
C PHE A 18 -9.45 10.55 18.43
N ALA A 19 -9.45 11.58 19.28
CA ALA A 19 -8.57 11.65 20.45
C ALA A 19 -8.77 10.47 21.42
N ASN A 20 -10.02 10.05 21.65
CA ASN A 20 -10.32 8.89 22.48
C ASN A 20 -9.78 7.59 21.87
N ALA A 21 -9.90 7.40 20.55
CA ALA A 21 -9.37 6.22 19.87
C ALA A 21 -7.84 6.16 19.94
N GLU A 22 -7.16 7.29 19.77
CA GLU A 22 -5.71 7.40 19.95
C GLU A 22 -5.29 7.05 21.38
N GLN A 23 -6.02 7.53 22.38
CA GLN A 23 -5.74 7.17 23.78
C GLN A 23 -5.91 5.67 24.01
N LEU A 24 -6.96 5.04 23.48
CA LEU A 24 -7.16 3.60 23.61
C LEU A 24 -6.04 2.79 22.94
N LEU A 25 -5.48 3.27 21.83
CA LEU A 25 -4.31 2.65 21.21
C LEU A 25 -3.07 2.73 22.11
N ASN A 26 -2.83 3.89 22.73
CA ASN A 26 -1.74 4.06 23.69
C ASN A 26 -1.94 3.16 24.91
N ASP A 27 -3.14 3.13 25.48
CA ASP A 27 -3.48 2.26 26.61
C ASP A 27 -3.28 0.79 26.25
N CYS A 28 -3.67 0.38 25.04
CA CYS A 28 -3.38 -0.97 24.55
C CYS A 28 -1.88 -1.26 24.57
N GLN A 29 -1.02 -0.37 24.05
CA GLN A 29 0.43 -0.58 24.05
C GLN A 29 0.98 -0.81 25.47
N THR A 30 0.45 -0.10 26.48
CA THR A 30 0.88 -0.30 27.87
C THR A 30 0.53 -1.69 28.43
N LEU A 31 -0.50 -2.36 27.89
CA LEU A 31 -0.90 -3.72 28.30
C LEU A 31 0.01 -4.81 27.70
N PHE A 32 0.82 -4.49 26.70
CA PHE A 32 1.77 -5.42 26.09
C PHE A 32 3.22 -4.95 26.30
N PRO A 33 3.70 -4.84 27.55
CA PRO A 33 5.06 -4.35 27.85
C PRO A 33 6.17 -5.30 27.36
N PHE A 34 5.81 -6.49 26.92
CA PHE A 34 6.70 -7.53 26.40
C PHE A 34 6.87 -7.48 24.88
N LEU A 35 6.18 -6.59 24.16
CA LEU A 35 6.39 -6.44 22.73
C LEU A 35 7.81 -5.96 22.46
N THR A 36 8.45 -6.57 21.48
CA THR A 36 9.77 -6.22 21.01
C THR A 36 9.72 -5.95 19.52
N GLU A 37 10.53 -5.00 19.08
CA GLU A 37 10.76 -4.76 17.66
C GLU A 37 11.98 -5.57 17.23
N LEU A 38 11.83 -6.31 16.14
CA LEU A 38 12.89 -7.05 15.48
C LEU A 38 12.95 -6.56 14.04
N ASP A 39 14.16 -6.44 13.49
CA ASP A 39 14.31 -6.12 12.08
C ASP A 39 14.00 -7.33 11.16
N GLU A 40 13.91 -7.08 9.85
CA GLU A 40 13.61 -8.14 8.89
C GLU A 40 14.70 -9.22 8.81
N GLU A 41 15.96 -8.91 9.13
CA GLU A 41 17.04 -9.91 9.17
C GLU A 41 16.95 -10.79 10.41
N GLU A 42 16.67 -10.21 11.57
CA GLU A 42 16.47 -10.89 12.84
C GLU A 42 15.28 -11.84 12.72
N ILE A 43 14.14 -11.37 12.21
CA ILE A 43 12.94 -12.20 12.00
C ILE A 43 13.25 -13.40 11.09
N ARG A 44 13.97 -13.18 9.98
CA ARG A 44 14.31 -14.26 9.03
C ARG A 44 15.23 -15.33 9.62
N LYS A 45 15.99 -15.01 10.67
CA LYS A 45 16.89 -15.95 11.34
C LYS A 45 16.17 -16.80 12.40
N LEU A 46 14.92 -16.46 12.77
CA LEU A 46 14.17 -17.19 13.78
C LEU A 46 13.67 -18.55 13.26
N ASN A 47 13.58 -19.51 14.18
CA ASN A 47 12.86 -20.75 13.92
C ASN A 47 11.36 -20.49 14.04
N HIS A 48 10.68 -20.44 12.91
CA HIS A 48 9.26 -20.15 12.89
C HIS A 48 8.41 -21.34 13.36
N ILE A 49 7.38 -21.04 14.15
CA ILE A 49 6.32 -22.00 14.47
C ILE A 49 5.36 -22.09 13.28
N SER A 50 5.50 -23.17 12.50
CA SER A 50 4.45 -23.68 11.61
C SER A 50 3.42 -24.49 12.42
N VAL A 51 2.35 -24.94 11.76
CA VAL A 51 1.36 -25.84 12.39
C VAL A 51 2.02 -27.11 12.95
N ASP A 52 2.94 -27.70 12.18
CA ASP A 52 3.65 -28.92 12.61
C ASP A 52 4.60 -28.64 13.77
N ASN A 53 5.33 -27.53 13.72
CA ASN A 53 6.25 -27.13 14.80
C ASN A 53 5.48 -26.78 16.09
N HIS A 54 4.31 -26.14 15.98
CA HIS A 54 3.44 -25.87 17.13
C HIS A 54 3.06 -27.17 17.83
N ARG A 55 2.54 -28.13 17.04
CA ARG A 55 2.15 -29.45 17.55
C ARG A 55 3.32 -30.17 18.19
N PHE A 56 4.50 -30.13 17.57
CA PHE A 56 5.72 -30.71 18.13
C PHE A 56 6.07 -30.13 19.51
N VAL A 57 6.00 -28.80 19.67
CA VAL A 57 6.26 -28.17 20.98
C VAL A 57 5.21 -28.58 22.01
N ALA A 58 3.93 -28.58 21.65
CA ALA A 58 2.85 -29.00 22.55
C ALA A 58 2.98 -30.47 22.98
N GLU A 59 3.32 -31.36 22.05
CA GLU A 59 3.57 -32.78 22.34
C GLU A 59 4.81 -32.97 23.21
N THR A 60 5.88 -32.21 22.96
CA THR A 60 7.10 -32.25 23.79
C THR A 60 6.80 -31.91 25.24
N ILE A 61 6.07 -30.82 25.51
CA ILE A 61 5.64 -30.44 26.87
C ILE A 61 4.81 -31.58 27.48
N SER A 62 3.88 -32.15 26.72
CA SER A 62 2.99 -33.21 27.20
C SER A 62 3.76 -34.49 27.57
N VAL A 63 4.72 -34.91 26.75
CA VAL A 63 5.53 -36.10 26.98
C VAL A 63 6.43 -35.95 28.19
N VAL A 64 7.08 -34.79 28.35
CA VAL A 64 7.95 -34.52 29.51
C VAL A 64 7.14 -34.58 30.82
N ASN A 65 5.95 -33.99 30.83
CA ASN A 65 5.05 -34.02 32.00
C ASN A 65 4.50 -35.43 32.29
N TYR A 66 4.14 -36.18 31.25
CA TYR A 66 3.60 -37.55 31.41
C TYR A 66 4.64 -38.53 31.96
N LEU A 67 5.87 -38.44 31.47
CA LEU A 67 6.98 -39.33 31.86
C LEU A 67 7.74 -38.86 33.10
N ASP A 68 7.40 -37.70 33.67
CA ASP A 68 8.09 -37.05 34.80
C ASP A 68 9.61 -36.94 34.57
N LEU A 69 10.00 -36.49 33.36
CA LEU A 69 11.41 -36.43 32.98
C LEU A 69 12.10 -35.25 33.65
N SER A 70 13.18 -35.54 34.39
CA SER A 70 14.06 -34.51 34.93
C SER A 70 14.84 -33.84 33.81
N MET A 71 14.68 -32.52 33.68
CA MET A 71 15.40 -31.72 32.69
C MET A 71 16.73 -31.19 33.24
N PRO A 72 17.76 -31.05 32.39
CA PRO A 72 18.97 -30.28 32.74
C PRO A 72 18.63 -28.87 33.23
N ALA A 73 19.46 -28.31 34.12
CA ALA A 73 19.20 -27.03 34.78
C ALA A 73 19.02 -25.81 33.85
N HIS A 74 19.45 -25.90 32.59
CA HIS A 74 19.28 -24.84 31.60
C HIS A 74 17.95 -24.89 30.83
N ILE A 75 17.18 -25.99 30.94
CA ILE A 75 15.88 -26.14 30.29
C ILE A 75 14.79 -25.89 31.34
N ASN A 76 14.03 -24.82 31.13
CA ASN A 76 12.88 -24.49 31.96
C ASN A 76 11.58 -24.81 31.20
N MET A 77 10.94 -25.92 31.57
CA MET A 77 9.69 -26.36 30.93
C MET A 77 8.52 -25.38 31.14
N THR A 78 8.54 -24.63 32.24
CA THR A 78 7.53 -23.60 32.51
C THR A 78 7.64 -22.46 31.50
N GLU A 79 8.86 -22.01 31.16
CA GLU A 79 9.06 -20.96 30.16
C GLU A 79 8.65 -21.41 28.77
N ILE A 80 9.00 -22.64 28.36
CA ILE A 80 8.56 -23.19 27.07
C ILE A 80 7.03 -23.21 26.97
N SER A 81 6.34 -23.57 28.06
CA SER A 81 4.88 -23.53 28.11
C SER A 81 4.32 -22.10 28.08
N ASN A 82 4.98 -21.15 28.74
CA ASN A 82 4.58 -19.74 28.73
C ASN A 82 4.74 -19.12 27.34
N ASP A 83 5.86 -19.41 26.67
CA ASP A 83 6.16 -18.92 25.32
C ASP A 83 5.15 -19.43 24.29
N LEU A 84 4.83 -20.74 24.32
CA LEU A 84 3.82 -21.31 23.42
C LEU A 84 2.44 -20.67 23.67
N ARG A 85 2.07 -20.46 24.93
CA ARG A 85 0.81 -19.80 25.31
C ARG A 85 0.78 -18.35 24.84
N LEU A 86 1.87 -17.62 25.03
CA LEU A 86 2.00 -16.23 24.59
C LEU A 86 1.88 -16.13 23.07
N PHE A 87 2.55 -17.03 22.34
CA PHE A 87 2.43 -17.14 20.88
C PHE A 87 0.97 -17.30 20.45
N ASP A 88 0.24 -18.25 21.05
CA ASP A 88 -1.17 -18.50 20.71
C ASP A 88 -2.09 -17.30 21.01
N GLN A 89 -1.84 -16.61 22.12
CA GLN A 89 -2.57 -15.39 22.47
C GLN A 89 -2.31 -14.27 21.47
N LEU A 90 -1.04 -14.05 21.10
CA LEU A 90 -0.65 -13.04 20.13
C LEU A 90 -1.23 -13.33 18.74
N GLN A 91 -1.22 -14.59 18.28
CA GLN A 91 -1.85 -14.95 17.00
C GLN A 91 -3.34 -14.59 16.97
N GLN A 92 -4.08 -14.83 18.05
CA GLN A 92 -5.49 -14.45 18.14
C GLN A 92 -5.70 -12.94 18.08
N PHE A 93 -4.85 -12.16 18.76
CA PHE A 93 -4.89 -10.70 18.70
C PHE A 93 -4.55 -10.17 17.32
N ILE A 94 -3.51 -10.70 16.68
CA ILE A 94 -3.08 -10.32 15.32
C ILE A 94 -4.25 -10.45 14.34
N VAL A 95 -4.94 -11.59 14.34
CA VAL A 95 -6.09 -11.81 13.43
C VAL A 95 -7.19 -10.76 13.63
N ARG A 96 -7.50 -10.40 14.89
CA ARG A 96 -8.51 -9.36 15.17
C ARG A 96 -8.05 -7.98 14.70
N MET A 97 -6.78 -7.64 14.94
CA MET A 97 -6.21 -6.35 14.54
C MET A 97 -6.14 -6.22 13.02
N GLU A 98 -5.79 -7.29 12.30
CA GLU A 98 -5.80 -7.32 10.83
C GLU A 98 -7.20 -7.11 10.26
N GLN A 99 -8.22 -7.73 10.84
CA GLN A 99 -9.62 -7.51 10.44
C GLN A 99 -10.05 -6.06 10.65
N PHE A 100 -9.72 -5.48 11.79
CA PHE A 100 -10.01 -4.08 12.09
C PHE A 100 -9.27 -3.13 11.14
N LEU A 101 -7.97 -3.34 10.94
CA LEU A 101 -7.15 -2.59 9.99
C LEU A 101 -7.70 -2.67 8.56
N LYS A 102 -8.16 -3.86 8.14
CA LYS A 102 -8.80 -4.04 6.84
C LYS A 102 -10.09 -3.24 6.72
N ALA A 103 -10.92 -3.22 7.77
CA ALA A 103 -12.14 -2.40 7.80
C ALA A 103 -11.83 -0.90 7.69
N LEU A 104 -10.81 -0.42 8.42
CA LEU A 104 -10.34 0.97 8.32
C LEU A 104 -9.87 1.30 6.90
N LYS A 105 -8.98 0.48 6.32
CA LYS A 105 -8.46 0.66 4.95
C LYS A 105 -9.58 0.68 3.91
N ASN A 106 -10.52 -0.25 4.00
CA ASN A 106 -11.65 -0.32 3.07
C ASN A 106 -12.56 0.91 3.18
N THR A 107 -12.84 1.37 4.40
CA THR A 107 -13.69 2.53 4.64
C THR A 107 -13.01 3.82 4.15
N ALA A 108 -11.71 3.97 4.40
CA ALA A 108 -10.91 5.10 3.90
C ALA A 108 -10.84 5.12 2.36
N ALA A 109 -10.63 3.96 1.72
CA ALA A 109 -10.63 3.86 0.27
C ALA A 109 -12.01 4.20 -0.32
N LEU A 110 -13.08 3.73 0.30
CA LEU A 110 -14.45 4.01 -0.13
C LEU A 110 -14.79 5.50 0.01
N SER A 111 -14.57 6.09 1.19
CA SER A 111 -14.87 7.51 1.43
C SER A 111 -14.01 8.43 0.55
N GLY A 112 -12.73 8.11 0.36
CA GLY A 112 -11.85 8.83 -0.55
C GLY A 112 -12.31 8.74 -2.02
N SER A 113 -12.72 7.55 -2.47
CA SER A 113 -13.26 7.36 -3.82
C SER A 113 -14.56 8.13 -4.03
N GLU A 114 -15.47 8.11 -3.06
CA GLU A 114 -16.75 8.83 -3.13
C GLU A 114 -16.52 10.35 -3.19
N ALA A 115 -15.65 10.88 -2.33
CA ALA A 115 -15.25 12.28 -2.36
C ALA A 115 -14.63 12.68 -3.71
N TYR A 116 -13.74 11.85 -4.25
CA TYR A 116 -13.07 12.13 -5.51
C TYR A 116 -14.01 12.09 -6.72
N VAL A 117 -14.86 11.06 -6.83
CA VAL A 117 -15.83 10.93 -7.93
C VAL A 117 -16.84 12.08 -7.92
N ASN A 118 -17.35 12.46 -6.74
CA ASN A 118 -18.25 13.60 -6.61
C ASN A 118 -17.56 14.92 -6.99
N SER A 119 -16.29 15.08 -6.62
CA SER A 119 -15.49 16.26 -7.01
C SER A 119 -15.28 16.34 -8.53
N LEU A 120 -15.06 15.21 -9.21
CA LEU A 120 -14.98 15.16 -10.67
C LEU A 120 -16.29 15.57 -11.33
N PHE A 121 -17.43 15.14 -10.78
CA PHE A 121 -18.74 15.55 -11.28
C PHE A 121 -18.98 17.05 -11.11
N VAL A 122 -18.66 17.60 -9.92
CA VAL A 122 -18.72 19.04 -9.65
C VAL A 122 -17.82 19.82 -10.60
N TYR A 123 -16.60 19.34 -10.87
CA TYR A 123 -15.69 19.96 -11.84
C TYR A 123 -16.30 20.06 -13.25
N LYS A 124 -17.00 19.02 -13.72
CA LYS A 124 -17.71 19.05 -15.01
C LYS A 124 -18.82 20.10 -15.03
N ILE A 125 -19.59 20.22 -13.94
CA ILE A 125 -20.62 21.26 -13.80
C ILE A 125 -20.00 22.66 -13.84
N ILE A 126 -18.91 22.87 -13.10
CA ILE A 126 -18.18 24.15 -13.10
C ILE A 126 -17.67 24.49 -14.50
N THR A 127 -17.20 23.50 -15.26
CA THR A 127 -16.77 23.68 -16.66
C THR A 127 -17.94 24.16 -17.52
N ALA A 128 -19.10 23.50 -17.45
CA ALA A 128 -20.30 23.93 -18.18
C ALA A 128 -20.76 25.34 -17.77
N TYR A 129 -20.66 25.70 -16.49
CA TYR A 129 -20.97 27.05 -16.01
C TYR A 129 -19.97 28.10 -16.50
N ALA A 130 -18.69 27.75 -16.62
CA ALA A 130 -17.68 28.63 -17.20
C ALA A 130 -17.95 28.88 -18.69
N GLU A 131 -18.33 27.84 -19.45
CA GLU A 131 -18.73 27.96 -20.86
C GLU A 131 -19.99 28.82 -21.04
N ALA A 132 -20.97 28.67 -20.14
CA ALA A 132 -22.17 29.50 -20.08
C ALA A 132 -21.94 30.92 -19.53
N SER A 133 -20.68 31.30 -19.25
CA SER A 133 -20.30 32.62 -18.72
C SER A 133 -20.99 33.00 -17.40
N VAL A 134 -21.28 32.02 -16.54
CA VAL A 134 -21.79 32.27 -15.19
C VAL A 134 -20.73 33.05 -14.38
N PRO A 135 -21.10 34.15 -13.71
CA PRO A 135 -20.16 34.96 -12.93
C PRO A 135 -19.33 34.12 -11.94
N GLY A 136 -18.01 34.29 -11.95
CA GLY A 136 -17.08 33.58 -11.06
C GLY A 136 -16.77 32.13 -11.43
N ALA A 137 -17.52 31.50 -12.35
CA ALA A 137 -17.32 30.10 -12.73
C ALA A 137 -15.99 29.88 -13.47
N LYS A 138 -15.56 30.83 -14.31
CA LYS A 138 -14.26 30.78 -14.98
C LYS A 138 -13.09 30.75 -13.99
N THR A 139 -13.10 31.62 -12.98
CA THR A 139 -12.09 31.63 -11.92
C THR A 139 -12.08 30.32 -11.14
N ALA A 140 -13.25 29.73 -10.84
CA ALA A 140 -13.34 28.44 -10.18
C ALA A 140 -12.80 27.29 -11.06
N TYR A 141 -13.15 27.28 -12.35
CA TYR A 141 -12.62 26.34 -13.33
C TYR A 141 -11.09 26.41 -13.42
N ASP A 142 -10.53 27.61 -13.56
CA ASP A 142 -9.09 27.80 -13.72
C ASP A 142 -8.32 27.21 -12.53
N ARG A 143 -8.79 27.46 -11.29
CA ARG A 143 -8.21 26.89 -10.07
C ARG A 143 -8.25 25.35 -10.05
N LEU A 144 -9.39 24.75 -10.39
CA LEU A 144 -9.53 23.29 -10.38
C LEU A 144 -8.80 22.61 -11.55
N SER A 145 -8.67 23.31 -12.69
CA SER A 145 -8.00 22.81 -13.91
C SER A 145 -6.51 22.56 -13.70
N GLU A 146 -5.87 23.25 -12.73
CA GLU A 146 -4.45 23.10 -12.42
C GLU A 146 -4.05 21.65 -12.14
N ARG A 147 -4.93 20.88 -11.51
CA ARG A 147 -4.75 19.44 -11.27
C ARG A 147 -4.51 18.66 -12.56
N PHE A 148 -5.23 19.00 -13.63
CA PHE A 148 -5.21 18.26 -14.89
C PHE A 148 -4.11 18.72 -15.84
N LYS A 149 -3.62 19.97 -15.70
CA LYS A 149 -2.50 20.50 -16.49
C LYS A 149 -1.20 19.69 -16.32
N LYS A 150 -0.96 19.12 -15.13
CA LYS A 150 0.20 18.25 -14.86
C LYS A 150 0.01 16.80 -15.33
N GLN A 151 -1.20 16.42 -15.71
CA GLN A 151 -1.56 15.04 -16.09
C GLN A 151 -1.48 14.83 -17.62
N GLY A 152 -1.34 15.91 -18.40
CA GLY A 152 -1.27 15.88 -19.86
C GLY A 152 0.00 16.51 -20.40
N SER A 153 1.08 15.72 -20.44
CA SER A 153 2.11 15.82 -21.48
C SER A 153 2.45 14.40 -21.92
N PRO A 154 1.86 13.86 -23.01
CA PRO A 154 2.57 12.85 -23.77
C PRO A 154 3.85 13.52 -24.27
N ASN A 155 4.99 12.84 -24.13
CA ASN A 155 6.26 13.24 -24.72
C ASN A 155 6.01 13.74 -26.15
N LYS A 156 6.19 15.03 -26.38
CA LYS A 156 6.38 15.56 -27.71
C LYS A 156 7.76 15.07 -28.12
N GLU A 157 7.82 14.08 -29.01
CA GLU A 157 9.04 13.71 -29.71
C GLU A 157 9.68 15.00 -30.25
N GLU A 158 10.90 15.27 -29.80
CA GLU A 158 11.76 16.30 -30.37
C GLU A 158 12.05 15.92 -31.82
N THR A 159 11.36 16.61 -32.73
CA THR A 159 11.79 16.69 -34.12
C THR A 159 13.02 17.58 -34.13
N VAL A 160 14.20 16.97 -34.17
CA VAL A 160 15.47 17.67 -34.39
C VAL A 160 15.51 18.12 -35.85
N GLU A 161 15.11 19.37 -36.11
CA GLU A 161 15.55 20.09 -37.32
C GLU A 161 17.03 20.42 -37.15
N ASN A 162 17.88 19.79 -37.97
CA ASN A 162 19.28 20.18 -38.10
C ASN A 162 19.42 21.13 -39.30
N PRO A 163 19.86 22.39 -39.12
CA PRO A 163 20.19 23.28 -40.22
C PRO A 163 21.72 23.26 -40.41
N GLU A 164 22.22 22.45 -41.34
CA GLU A 164 23.55 22.72 -41.90
C GLU A 164 23.54 22.73 -43.44
N SER A 165 24.18 23.81 -43.88
CA SER A 165 24.30 24.41 -45.20
C SER A 165 24.90 23.52 -46.28
N SER A 166 24.45 23.83 -47.50
CA SER A 166 25.08 23.57 -48.79
C SER A 166 26.58 23.86 -48.84
N SER A 167 27.37 22.89 -49.33
CA SER A 167 28.49 23.14 -50.26
C SER A 167 28.65 21.89 -51.14
N THR A 168 28.21 21.97 -52.40
CA THR A 168 29.05 21.96 -53.61
C THR A 168 29.35 20.53 -54.10
N ASN A 169 28.78 20.22 -55.27
CA ASN A 169 29.13 19.07 -56.08
C ASN A 169 30.55 19.26 -56.65
N ASP A 170 31.32 18.17 -56.73
CA ASP A 170 32.18 17.79 -57.85
C ASP A 170 32.60 16.33 -57.55
N ASP A 171 32.10 15.39 -58.35
CA ASP A 171 32.84 14.79 -59.47
C ASP A 171 33.79 13.69 -58.97
N ASP A 172 33.37 12.43 -59.10
CA ASP A 172 34.14 11.46 -59.89
C ASP A 172 33.49 10.06 -59.87
N THR A 173 33.56 9.49 -61.05
CA THR A 173 32.96 8.26 -61.56
C THR A 173 33.50 6.93 -61.00
N VAL A 174 32.74 5.87 -61.30
CA VAL A 174 33.14 4.49 -61.71
C VAL A 174 32.85 3.35 -60.72
N ASP A 175 32.05 2.39 -61.22
CA ASP A 175 31.99 0.92 -61.02
C ASP A 175 32.39 0.34 -59.64
N ASN A 176 31.73 -0.67 -59.09
CA ASN A 176 31.49 -1.95 -59.75
C ASN A 176 30.70 -2.92 -58.84
N ASP A 177 29.90 -3.78 -59.47
CA ASP A 177 29.53 -5.16 -59.10
C ASP A 177 28.97 -5.55 -57.70
N ASN A 178 27.72 -6.01 -57.77
CA ASN A 178 27.00 -7.08 -57.02
C ASN A 178 27.90 -8.31 -56.65
N PRO A 179 27.48 -9.37 -55.88
CA PRO A 179 26.19 -9.65 -55.21
C PRO A 179 26.26 -10.27 -53.77
N ILE A 180 25.08 -10.33 -53.13
CA ILE A 180 24.44 -11.44 -52.36
C ILE A 180 25.36 -12.51 -51.75
N ILE A 181 25.23 -12.87 -50.45
CA ILE A 181 24.77 -14.19 -49.92
C ILE A 181 24.34 -14.08 -48.44
N SER A 182 23.14 -14.60 -48.16
CA SER A 182 22.55 -14.90 -46.84
C SER A 182 23.31 -15.93 -46.00
N ARG A 183 23.25 -15.79 -44.68
CA ARG A 183 22.87 -16.87 -43.76
C ARG A 183 22.50 -16.31 -42.40
#